data_AF-A4WYD3-F1
#
_entry.id   AF-A4WYD3-F1
#
_cell.length_a   1.000
_cell.length_b   1.000
_cell.length_c   1.000
_cell.angle_alpha   90.00
_cell.angle_beta   90.00
_cell.angle_gamma   90.00
#
_symmetry.space_group_name_H-M   'P 1'
#
loop_
_entity.id
_entity.type
_entity.pdbx_description
1 polymer ?
#
loop_
_entity_poly.entity_id
_entity_poly.type
_entity_poly.pdbx_seq_one_letter_code
_entity_poly.pdbx_strand_id
1 'polypeptide(L)'
;MADEDKIPTNLIGLLSRIIPEYHTRATQDALFLYAGAPASDPELSKAKAVVACLRAANTHSAFPMKVLGVILDDIMEKDAKDTRSWGQTTPSEQEIALEKCKADIRETLGREGFSYVKGGAIVKAGTSSTLSLFESVKKHGLSTVEIEITRALAQIEEDPHAAAHYAGNVLEAAIKVYLDHKSIPFTDKDTLSPLWKLASDAMGLNSEDWDDKDLKLIGTGLNNIVTGIMYIRNRKSAAHGRSSGQAKIYVIKPRHARLAIHSAHTVAAYLIELTELS
;
A
#
# COMPACT_ATOMS: atom_id res chain seq x y z
N MET A 1 18.60 -16.99 15.70
CA MET A 1 18.38 -15.93 14.70
C MET A 1 17.18 -16.40 13.89
N ALA A 2 16.04 -15.71 14.00
CA ALA A 2 14.75 -16.21 13.52
C ALA A 2 14.73 -16.35 12.00
N ASP A 3 13.87 -17.24 11.50
CA ASP A 3 13.67 -17.60 10.08
C ASP A 3 13.03 -16.46 9.24
N GLU A 4 12.92 -15.25 9.79
CA GLU A 4 12.07 -14.16 9.28
C GLU A 4 12.63 -13.38 8.07
N ASP A 5 13.93 -13.50 7.76
CA ASP A 5 14.58 -12.76 6.66
C ASP A 5 14.98 -13.66 5.47
N LYS A 6 14.46 -14.89 5.44
CA LYS A 6 14.68 -15.82 4.33
C LYS A 6 13.59 -15.69 3.28
N ILE A 7 13.96 -15.94 2.03
CA ILE A 7 13.04 -16.08 0.90
C ILE A 7 12.09 -17.26 1.17
N PRO A 8 10.77 -17.05 1.25
CA PRO A 8 9.81 -18.10 1.53
C PRO A 8 9.78 -19.20 0.47
N THR A 9 9.60 -20.45 0.88
CA THR A 9 9.60 -21.61 -0.03
C THR A 9 8.51 -21.51 -1.11
N ASN A 10 7.34 -20.97 -0.76
CA ASN A 10 6.25 -20.75 -1.70
C ASN A 10 6.65 -19.80 -2.83
N LEU A 11 7.38 -18.74 -2.49
CA LEU A 11 7.89 -17.78 -3.47
C LEU A 11 8.98 -18.40 -4.35
N ILE A 12 9.88 -19.21 -3.78
CA ILE A 12 10.88 -19.97 -4.56
C ILE A 12 10.18 -20.88 -5.57
N GLY A 13 9.14 -21.59 -5.14
CA GLY A 13 8.33 -22.47 -6.00
C GLY A 13 7.67 -21.71 -7.15
N LEU A 14 7.02 -20.58 -6.85
CA LEU A 14 6.40 -19.73 -7.87
C LEU A 14 7.42 -19.20 -8.88
N LEU A 15 8.53 -18.62 -8.41
CA LEU A 15 9.53 -18.00 -9.28
C LEU A 15 10.27 -19.00 -10.15
N SER A 16 10.38 -20.26 -9.70
CA SER A 16 10.92 -21.34 -10.52
C SER A 16 10.11 -21.64 -11.79
N ARG A 17 8.84 -21.22 -11.82
CA ARG A 17 7.96 -21.33 -12.98
C ARG A 17 7.99 -20.06 -13.82
N ILE A 18 7.96 -18.88 -13.19
CA ILE A 18 7.87 -17.59 -13.88
C ILE A 18 9.19 -17.18 -14.54
N ILE A 19 10.32 -17.17 -13.81
CA ILE A 19 11.59 -16.65 -14.33
C ILE A 19 12.03 -17.35 -15.62
N PRO A 20 11.92 -18.69 -15.75
CA PRO A 20 12.31 -19.38 -16.98
C PRO A 20 11.51 -18.98 -18.23
N GLU A 21 10.30 -18.42 -18.08
CA GLU A 21 9.48 -17.99 -19.23
C GLU A 21 10.03 -16.72 -19.88
N TYR A 22 10.74 -15.88 -19.11
CA TYR A 22 11.25 -14.59 -19.56
C TYR A 22 12.77 -14.53 -19.78
N HIS A 23 13.49 -15.61 -19.42
CA HIS A 23 14.95 -15.67 -19.52
C HIS A 23 15.45 -16.93 -20.25
N THR A 24 16.56 -16.75 -20.97
CA THR A 24 17.41 -17.86 -21.40
C THR A 24 18.30 -18.27 -20.23
N ARG A 25 18.99 -19.42 -20.34
CA ARG A 25 19.92 -19.85 -19.28
C ARG A 25 21.00 -18.79 -19.01
N ALA A 26 21.58 -18.22 -20.07
CA ALA A 26 22.61 -17.20 -19.96
C ALA A 26 22.09 -15.89 -19.33
N THR A 27 20.91 -15.41 -19.73
CA THR A 27 20.36 -14.17 -19.15
C THR A 27 19.90 -14.37 -17.70
N GLN A 28 19.47 -15.58 -17.34
CA GLN A 28 19.17 -15.95 -15.96
C GLN A 28 20.43 -15.94 -15.07
N ASP A 29 21.53 -16.54 -15.54
CA ASP A 29 22.78 -16.57 -14.76
C ASP A 29 23.39 -15.15 -14.61
N ALA A 30 23.28 -14.31 -15.65
CA ALA A 30 23.66 -12.90 -15.56
C ALA A 30 22.82 -12.12 -14.54
N LEU A 31 21.49 -12.34 -14.51
CA LEU A 31 20.59 -11.73 -13.52
C LEU A 31 20.96 -12.15 -12.09
N PHE A 32 21.24 -13.45 -11.89
CA PHE A 32 21.64 -13.97 -10.58
C PHE A 32 22.97 -13.40 -10.11
N LEU A 33 23.96 -13.31 -11.01
CA LEU A 33 25.24 -12.68 -10.72
C LEU A 33 25.07 -11.22 -10.35
N TYR A 34 24.25 -10.47 -11.10
CA TYR A 34 23.95 -9.07 -10.81
C TYR A 34 23.28 -8.88 -9.45
N ALA A 35 22.38 -9.79 -9.08
CA ALA A 35 21.73 -9.79 -7.77
C ALA A 35 22.65 -10.22 -6.61
N GLY A 36 23.89 -10.65 -6.90
CA GLY A 36 24.82 -11.16 -5.89
C GLY A 36 24.46 -12.56 -5.38
N ALA A 37 23.67 -13.32 -6.16
CA ALA A 37 23.34 -14.70 -5.83
C ALA A 37 24.47 -15.65 -6.27
N PRO A 38 24.71 -16.76 -5.54
CA PRO A 38 25.70 -17.75 -5.92
C PRO A 38 25.40 -18.37 -7.30
N ALA A 39 26.46 -18.70 -8.04
CA ALA A 39 26.32 -19.40 -9.31
C ALA A 39 25.61 -20.76 -9.12
N SER A 40 24.74 -21.09 -10.05
CA SER A 40 24.04 -22.38 -10.08
C SER A 40 24.78 -23.37 -10.97
N ASP A 41 24.60 -24.67 -10.71
CA ASP A 41 25.20 -25.72 -11.52
C ASP A 41 24.74 -25.61 -13.01
N PRO A 42 25.69 -25.56 -13.98
CA PRO A 42 25.39 -25.45 -15.39
C PRO A 42 24.49 -26.58 -15.93
N GLU A 43 24.51 -27.77 -15.33
CA GLU A 43 23.72 -28.92 -15.78
C GLU A 43 22.24 -28.85 -15.37
N LEU A 44 21.88 -27.92 -14.47
CA LEU A 44 20.50 -27.74 -14.04
C LEU A 44 19.63 -27.12 -15.13
N SER A 45 18.39 -27.61 -15.23
CA SER A 45 17.34 -26.94 -16.01
C SER A 45 17.08 -25.53 -15.46
N LYS A 46 16.59 -24.61 -16.31
CA LYS A 46 16.29 -23.22 -15.91
C LYS A 46 15.51 -23.13 -14.59
N ALA A 47 14.42 -23.90 -14.48
CA ALA A 47 13.59 -23.95 -13.27
C ALA A 47 14.35 -24.46 -12.03
N LYS A 48 15.11 -25.56 -12.16
CA LYS A 48 15.91 -26.11 -11.05
C LYS A 48 17.01 -25.15 -10.63
N ALA A 49 17.60 -24.42 -11.57
CA ALA A 49 18.60 -23.41 -11.32
C ALA A 49 18.05 -22.21 -10.54
N VAL A 50 16.81 -21.76 -10.82
CA VAL A 50 16.13 -20.75 -9.99
C VAL A 50 15.99 -21.24 -8.55
N VAL A 51 15.48 -22.46 -8.35
CA VAL A 51 15.31 -23.03 -7.01
C VAL A 51 16.65 -23.11 -6.26
N ALA A 52 17.68 -23.64 -6.93
CA ALA A 52 19.02 -23.76 -6.35
C ALA A 52 19.60 -22.39 -5.97
N CYS A 53 19.47 -21.40 -6.85
CA CYS A 53 19.94 -20.03 -6.65
C CYS A 53 19.27 -19.38 -5.43
N LEU A 54 17.93 -19.37 -5.35
CA LEU A 54 17.21 -18.72 -4.25
C LEU A 54 17.43 -19.43 -2.91
N ARG A 55 17.55 -20.76 -2.90
CA ARG A 55 17.95 -21.50 -1.70
C ARG A 55 19.39 -21.22 -1.28
N ALA A 56 20.29 -21.09 -2.25
CA ALA A 56 21.67 -20.71 -1.99
C ALA A 56 21.76 -19.28 -1.44
N ALA A 57 20.94 -18.35 -1.94
CA ALA A 57 20.83 -17.00 -1.39
C ALA A 57 20.41 -17.01 0.09
N ASN A 58 19.41 -17.82 0.45
CA ASN A 58 19.01 -18.02 1.86
C ASN A 58 20.11 -18.57 2.77
N THR A 59 21.11 -19.24 2.19
CA THR A 59 22.17 -19.92 2.94
C THR A 59 23.45 -19.08 3.02
N HIS A 60 23.78 -18.36 1.94
CA HIS A 60 25.09 -17.72 1.78
C HIS A 60 25.03 -16.19 1.74
N SER A 61 23.85 -15.60 1.52
CA SER A 61 23.70 -14.14 1.55
C SER A 61 23.34 -13.66 2.96
N ALA A 62 23.98 -12.57 3.40
CA ALA A 62 23.57 -11.86 4.61
C ALA A 62 22.20 -11.16 4.45
N PHE A 63 21.76 -10.92 3.20
CA PHE A 63 20.50 -10.23 2.90
C PHE A 63 19.72 -10.93 1.77
N PRO A 64 19.15 -12.14 2.01
CA PRO A 64 18.47 -12.91 0.97
C PRO A 64 17.31 -12.16 0.30
N MET A 65 16.53 -11.40 1.08
CA MET A 65 15.41 -10.60 0.56
C MET A 65 15.86 -9.46 -0.36
N LYS A 66 17.06 -8.89 -0.15
CA LYS A 66 17.63 -7.88 -1.07
C LYS A 66 18.01 -8.51 -2.40
N VAL A 67 18.60 -9.70 -2.38
CA VAL A 67 18.92 -10.48 -3.59
C VAL A 67 17.65 -10.77 -4.38
N LEU A 68 16.60 -11.26 -3.70
CA LEU A 68 15.30 -11.50 -4.29
C LEU A 68 14.71 -10.24 -4.92
N GLY A 69 14.77 -9.11 -4.22
CA GLY A 69 14.24 -7.84 -4.72
C GLY A 69 14.89 -7.39 -6.03
N VAL A 70 16.21 -7.51 -6.16
CA VAL A 70 16.94 -7.23 -7.40
C VAL A 70 16.53 -8.20 -8.53
N ILE A 71 16.32 -9.48 -8.23
CA ILE A 71 15.85 -10.45 -9.23
C ILE A 71 14.43 -10.10 -9.70
N LEU A 72 13.54 -9.69 -8.78
CA LEU A 72 12.17 -9.35 -9.11
C LEU A 72 12.06 -8.04 -9.91
N ASP A 73 12.97 -7.09 -9.71
CA ASP A 73 12.98 -5.81 -10.43
C ASP A 73 12.90 -5.99 -11.95
N ASP A 74 13.64 -6.96 -12.50
CA ASP A 74 13.63 -7.28 -13.93
C ASP A 74 12.24 -7.67 -14.46
N ILE A 75 11.41 -8.37 -13.68
CA ILE A 75 10.07 -8.79 -14.10
C ILE A 75 9.03 -7.73 -13.72
N MET A 76 9.15 -7.14 -12.53
CA MET A 76 8.17 -6.24 -11.95
C MET A 76 8.15 -4.88 -12.64
N GLU A 77 9.31 -4.38 -13.09
CA GLU A 77 9.44 -3.09 -13.77
C GLU A 77 9.44 -3.20 -15.30
N LYS A 78 9.33 -4.41 -15.88
CA LYS A 78 9.15 -4.57 -17.34
C LYS A 78 7.87 -3.89 -17.79
N ASP A 79 7.98 -2.82 -18.58
CA ASP A 79 6.84 -2.12 -19.14
C ASP A 79 6.21 -2.94 -20.27
N ALA A 80 4.93 -3.30 -20.10
CA ALA A 80 4.15 -3.98 -21.14
C ALA A 80 3.99 -3.12 -22.42
N LYS A 81 4.20 -1.80 -22.31
CA LYS A 81 3.97 -0.83 -23.39
C LYS A 81 5.15 -0.65 -24.34
N ASP A 82 6.36 -1.05 -23.95
CA ASP A 82 7.56 -0.91 -24.81
C ASP A 82 7.51 -1.84 -26.04
N THR A 83 6.58 -2.79 -26.05
CA THR A 83 6.27 -3.68 -27.17
C THR A 83 5.13 -3.21 -28.08
N ARG A 84 4.47 -2.07 -27.80
CA ARG A 84 3.31 -1.62 -28.59
C ARG A 84 3.71 -0.85 -29.83
N SER A 85 3.32 -1.37 -30.99
CA SER A 85 3.36 -0.62 -32.24
C SER A 85 2.28 0.48 -32.23
N TRP A 86 2.62 1.65 -32.78
CA TRP A 86 1.76 2.85 -32.75
C TRP A 86 0.37 2.53 -33.34
N GLY A 87 -0.70 2.66 -32.53
CA GLY A 87 -2.09 2.49 -32.97
C GLY A 87 -2.83 1.23 -32.49
N GLN A 88 -2.19 0.30 -31.77
CA GLN A 88 -2.90 -0.82 -31.13
C GLN A 88 -3.45 -0.42 -29.75
N THR A 89 -4.77 -0.59 -29.56
CA THR A 89 -5.50 -0.25 -28.31
C THR A 89 -5.74 -1.46 -27.40
N THR A 90 -5.65 -2.69 -27.92
CA THR A 90 -5.89 -3.93 -27.17
C THR A 90 -4.58 -4.54 -26.65
N PRO A 91 -4.51 -4.98 -25.37
CA PRO A 91 -3.34 -5.68 -24.86
C PRO A 91 -3.06 -6.99 -25.61
N SER A 92 -1.79 -7.30 -25.85
CA SER A 92 -1.40 -8.60 -26.43
C SER A 92 -1.52 -9.74 -25.39
N GLU A 93 -1.56 -10.99 -25.84
CA GLU A 93 -1.55 -12.16 -24.94
C GLU A 93 -0.31 -12.17 -24.02
N GLN A 94 0.83 -11.69 -24.51
CA GLN A 94 2.07 -11.58 -23.75
C GLN A 94 1.99 -10.50 -22.67
N GLU A 95 1.35 -9.36 -22.96
CA GLU A 95 1.10 -8.32 -21.96
C GLU A 95 0.16 -8.82 -20.86
N ILE A 96 -0.89 -9.55 -21.22
CA ILE A 96 -1.84 -10.15 -20.26
C ILE A 96 -1.13 -11.19 -19.38
N ALA A 97 -0.30 -12.05 -19.98
CA ALA A 97 0.46 -13.05 -19.24
C ALA A 97 1.48 -12.42 -18.27
N LEU A 98 2.18 -11.36 -18.68
CA LEU A 98 3.12 -10.63 -17.83
C LEU A 98 2.43 -9.97 -16.64
N GLU A 99 1.31 -9.27 -16.87
CA GLU A 99 0.56 -8.64 -15.77
C GLU A 99 -0.02 -9.68 -14.81
N LYS A 100 -0.45 -10.84 -15.32
CA LYS A 100 -0.86 -11.97 -14.48
C LYS A 100 0.30 -12.49 -13.62
N CYS A 101 1.48 -12.69 -14.20
CA CYS A 101 2.67 -13.11 -13.43
C CYS A 101 3.03 -12.09 -12.33
N LYS A 102 3.00 -10.79 -12.64
CA LYS A 102 3.23 -9.73 -11.64
C LYS A 102 2.17 -9.77 -10.53
N ALA A 103 0.91 -10.04 -10.87
CA ALA A 103 -0.16 -10.18 -9.88
C ALA A 103 0.08 -11.40 -8.96
N ASP A 104 0.43 -12.56 -9.52
CA ASP A 104 0.72 -13.79 -8.77
C ASP A 104 1.91 -13.59 -7.81
N ILE A 105 2.95 -12.86 -8.24
CA ILE A 105 4.11 -12.50 -7.40
C ILE A 105 3.66 -11.61 -6.23
N ARG A 106 2.90 -10.55 -6.50
CA ARG A 106 2.39 -9.64 -5.45
C ARG A 106 1.51 -10.37 -4.45
N GLU A 107 0.62 -11.23 -4.92
CA GLU A 107 -0.26 -12.00 -4.05
C GLU A 107 0.54 -12.96 -3.15
N THR A 108 1.53 -13.66 -3.71
CA THR A 108 2.35 -14.60 -2.94
C THR A 108 3.24 -13.88 -1.93
N LEU A 109 3.83 -12.74 -2.30
CA LEU A 109 4.55 -11.89 -1.35
C LEU A 109 3.63 -11.45 -0.19
N GLY A 110 2.43 -10.97 -0.50
CA GLY A 110 1.47 -10.52 0.52
C GLY A 110 1.05 -11.63 1.48
N ARG A 111 0.81 -12.85 0.97
CA ARG A 111 0.52 -14.03 1.83
C ARG A 111 1.65 -14.37 2.79
N GLU A 112 2.90 -14.11 2.40
CA GLU A 112 4.09 -14.33 3.22
C GLU A 112 4.45 -13.09 4.07
N GLY A 113 3.61 -12.06 4.08
CA GLY A 113 3.84 -10.84 4.87
C GLY A 113 4.90 -9.92 4.29
N PHE A 114 5.02 -9.86 2.97
CA PHE A 114 5.94 -8.98 2.26
C PHE A 114 5.26 -8.19 1.14
N SER A 115 5.84 -7.06 0.75
CA SER A 115 5.41 -6.27 -0.40
C SER A 115 6.59 -5.81 -1.23
N TYR A 116 6.41 -5.80 -2.54
CA TYR A 116 7.39 -5.26 -3.48
C TYR A 116 7.18 -3.76 -3.68
N VAL A 117 8.26 -3.00 -3.60
CA VAL A 117 8.33 -1.56 -3.85
C VAL A 117 9.25 -1.31 -5.04
N LYS A 118 8.83 -0.37 -5.91
CA LYS A 118 9.55 0.00 -7.12
C LYS A 118 11.04 0.23 -6.87
N GLY A 119 11.88 -0.32 -7.75
CA GLY A 119 13.34 -0.31 -7.62
C GLY A 119 13.89 -1.49 -6.83
N GLY A 120 13.21 -2.64 -6.86
CA GLY A 120 13.71 -3.90 -6.30
C GLY A 120 13.72 -3.99 -4.77
N ALA A 121 12.97 -3.16 -4.05
CA ALA A 121 12.90 -3.23 -2.59
C ALA A 121 11.76 -4.16 -2.15
N ILE A 122 12.02 -5.04 -1.18
CA ILE A 122 10.99 -5.88 -0.54
C ILE A 122 10.89 -5.48 0.92
N VAL A 123 9.69 -5.08 1.33
CA VAL A 123 9.40 -4.62 2.69
C VAL A 123 8.48 -5.60 3.39
N LYS A 124 8.63 -5.77 4.70
CA LYS A 124 7.69 -6.56 5.50
C LYS A 124 6.35 -5.82 5.52
N ALA A 125 5.27 -6.51 5.18
CA ALA A 125 3.94 -5.99 5.33
C ALA A 125 3.70 -5.65 6.82
N GLY A 126 3.30 -4.41 7.09
CA GLY A 126 3.26 -3.83 8.44
C GLY A 126 4.20 -2.64 8.67
N THR A 127 5.31 -2.49 7.92
CA THR A 127 6.21 -1.32 8.08
C THR A 127 5.86 -0.11 7.22
N SER A 128 5.03 -0.30 6.20
CA SER A 128 4.37 0.81 5.50
C SER A 128 2.92 0.83 5.94
N SER A 129 2.54 1.84 6.73
CA SER A 129 1.17 1.99 7.26
C SER A 129 0.09 1.93 6.17
N THR A 130 0.45 2.35 4.95
CA THR A 130 -0.43 2.26 3.78
C THR A 130 -0.64 0.82 3.31
N LEU A 131 0.39 -0.03 3.29
CA LEU A 131 0.28 -1.44 2.86
C LEU A 131 -0.45 -2.29 3.91
N SER A 132 -0.17 -2.06 5.20
CA SER A 132 -0.91 -2.71 6.29
C SER A 132 -2.40 -2.38 6.24
N LEU A 133 -2.74 -1.12 5.95
CA LEU A 133 -4.12 -0.68 5.76
C LEU A 133 -4.76 -1.39 4.55
N PHE A 134 -4.10 -1.42 3.40
CA PHE A 134 -4.63 -2.10 2.20
C PHE A 134 -4.88 -3.59 2.43
N GLU A 135 -3.99 -4.27 3.14
CA GLU A 135 -4.12 -5.69 3.44
C GLU A 135 -5.26 -5.97 4.44
N SER A 136 -5.34 -5.22 5.54
CA SER A 136 -6.47 -5.33 6.48
C SER A 136 -7.80 -4.96 5.81
N VAL A 137 -7.83 -3.90 5.00
CA VAL A 137 -9.02 -3.48 4.23
C VAL A 137 -9.49 -4.59 3.29
N LYS A 138 -8.57 -5.22 2.56
CA LYS A 138 -8.88 -6.32 1.63
C LYS A 138 -9.35 -7.58 2.36
N LYS A 139 -8.73 -7.91 3.50
CA LYS A 139 -9.08 -9.05 4.36
C LYS A 139 -10.49 -8.93 4.94
N HIS A 140 -10.92 -7.72 5.29
CA HIS A 140 -12.21 -7.46 5.92
C HIS A 140 -13.32 -7.05 4.95
N GLY A 141 -13.07 -7.12 3.63
CA GLY A 141 -14.07 -6.75 2.62
C GLY A 141 -14.42 -5.27 2.63
N LEU A 142 -13.52 -4.42 3.15
CA LEU A 142 -13.71 -2.98 3.28
C LEU A 142 -13.45 -2.25 1.95
N SER A 143 -13.96 -2.79 0.84
CA SER A 143 -13.68 -2.31 -0.52
C SER A 143 -13.92 -0.80 -0.67
N THR A 144 -14.85 -0.23 0.10
CA THR A 144 -15.11 1.21 0.13
C THR A 144 -13.89 2.03 0.56
N VAL A 145 -13.14 1.58 1.57
CA VAL A 145 -11.92 2.26 2.03
C VAL A 145 -10.82 2.15 0.96
N GLU A 146 -10.62 0.97 0.38
CA GLU A 146 -9.62 0.73 -0.70
C GLU A 146 -9.87 1.61 -1.93
N ILE A 147 -11.14 1.71 -2.34
CA ILE A 147 -11.56 2.52 -3.48
C ILE A 147 -11.24 3.99 -3.23
N GLU A 148 -11.56 4.53 -2.05
CA GLU A 148 -11.30 5.94 -1.74
C GLU A 148 -9.80 6.23 -1.62
N ILE A 149 -9.01 5.30 -1.09
CA ILE A 149 -7.55 5.43 -1.07
C ILE A 149 -6.98 5.48 -2.49
N THR A 150 -7.37 4.54 -3.34
CA THR A 150 -6.90 4.45 -4.72
C THR A 150 -7.25 5.72 -5.50
N ARG A 151 -8.49 6.22 -5.32
CA ARG A 151 -8.94 7.50 -5.90
C ARG A 151 -8.11 8.69 -5.40
N ALA A 152 -7.82 8.74 -4.10
CA ALA A 152 -7.03 9.82 -3.51
C ALA A 152 -5.62 9.87 -4.10
N LEU A 153 -4.95 8.72 -4.20
CA LEU A 153 -3.59 8.62 -4.72
C LEU A 153 -3.51 9.00 -6.21
N ALA A 154 -4.48 8.58 -7.01
CA ALA A 154 -4.53 8.89 -8.45
C ALA A 154 -4.66 10.39 -8.77
N GLN A 155 -5.12 11.20 -7.81
CA GLN A 155 -5.40 12.62 -8.01
C GLN A 155 -4.29 13.54 -7.47
N ILE A 156 -3.25 13.00 -6.83
CA ILE A 156 -2.23 13.80 -6.12
C ILE A 156 -1.58 14.84 -7.04
N GLU A 157 -1.22 14.46 -8.26
CA GLU A 157 -0.52 15.35 -9.20
C GLU A 157 -1.51 16.14 -10.08
N GLU A 158 -2.64 15.55 -10.44
CA GLU A 158 -3.67 16.14 -11.34
C GLU A 158 -4.55 17.17 -10.64
N ASP A 159 -5.16 16.81 -9.50
CA ASP A 159 -5.98 17.71 -8.67
C ASP A 159 -5.68 17.45 -7.17
N PRO A 160 -4.62 18.09 -6.63
CA PRO A 160 -4.25 17.97 -5.21
C PRO A 160 -5.40 18.33 -4.25
N HIS A 161 -6.34 19.18 -4.69
CA HIS A 161 -7.47 19.56 -3.88
C HIS A 161 -8.54 18.46 -3.85
N ALA A 162 -8.78 17.77 -4.97
CA ALA A 162 -9.57 16.54 -4.98
C ALA A 162 -8.90 15.44 -4.15
N ALA A 163 -7.60 15.23 -4.32
CA ALA A 163 -6.84 14.25 -3.54
C ALA A 163 -6.99 14.46 -2.02
N ALA A 164 -6.87 15.71 -1.55
CA ALA A 164 -7.08 16.03 -0.14
C ALA A 164 -8.55 15.94 0.32
N HIS A 165 -9.51 16.10 -0.59
CA HIS A 165 -10.92 15.84 -0.31
C HIS A 165 -11.18 14.34 -0.09
N TYR A 166 -10.60 13.48 -0.94
CA TYR A 166 -10.71 12.02 -0.81
C TYR A 166 -10.09 11.49 0.48
N ALA A 167 -9.07 12.16 1.03
CA ALA A 167 -8.56 11.82 2.37
C ALA A 167 -9.66 11.89 3.46
N GLY A 168 -10.59 12.85 3.35
CA GLY A 168 -11.74 12.93 4.24
C GLY A 168 -12.77 11.81 4.03
N ASN A 169 -12.90 11.31 2.80
CA ASN A 169 -13.76 10.16 2.50
C ASN A 169 -13.18 8.86 3.05
N VAL A 170 -11.85 8.69 2.97
CA VAL A 170 -11.14 7.55 3.60
C VAL A 170 -11.43 7.50 5.10
N LEU A 171 -11.30 8.64 5.79
CA LEU A 171 -11.63 8.73 7.21
C LEU A 171 -13.10 8.40 7.48
N GLU A 172 -14.02 8.96 6.69
CA GLU A 172 -15.45 8.71 6.87
C GLU A 172 -15.79 7.23 6.73
N ALA A 173 -15.26 6.58 5.69
CA ALA A 173 -15.46 5.15 5.46
C ALA A 173 -14.88 4.30 6.60
N ALA A 174 -13.65 4.58 7.04
CA ALA A 174 -13.01 3.83 8.13
C ALA A 174 -13.74 4.01 9.47
N ILE A 175 -14.19 5.23 9.78
CA ILE A 175 -14.96 5.52 10.99
C ILE A 175 -16.30 4.77 10.99
N LYS A 176 -17.04 4.79 9.87
CA LYS A 176 -18.32 4.07 9.75
C LYS A 176 -18.15 2.58 10.02
N VAL A 177 -17.12 1.96 9.42
CA VAL A 177 -16.77 0.55 9.66
C VAL A 177 -16.49 0.29 11.14
N TYR A 178 -15.71 1.15 11.79
CA TYR A 178 -15.40 1.02 13.21
C TYR A 178 -16.66 1.15 14.09
N LEU A 179 -17.54 2.13 13.81
CA LEU A 179 -18.78 2.33 14.55
C LEU A 179 -19.76 1.16 14.35
N ASP A 180 -19.89 0.65 13.13
CA ASP A 180 -20.68 -0.55 12.83
C ASP A 180 -20.15 -1.76 13.63
N HIS A 181 -18.83 -1.96 13.66
CA HIS A 181 -18.20 -3.03 14.44
C HIS A 181 -18.48 -2.91 15.94
N LYS A 182 -18.44 -1.69 16.50
CA LYS A 182 -18.77 -1.44 17.91
C LYS A 182 -20.28 -1.36 18.17
N SER A 183 -21.13 -1.59 17.16
CA SER A 183 -22.60 -1.46 17.26
C SER A 183 -23.06 -0.08 17.76
N ILE A 184 -22.34 0.98 17.38
CA ILE A 184 -22.66 2.36 17.75
C ILE A 184 -23.48 2.99 16.63
N PRO A 185 -24.72 3.44 16.91
CA PRO A 185 -25.59 3.99 15.87
C PRO A 185 -25.08 5.34 15.37
N PHE A 186 -25.11 5.52 14.04
CA PHE A 186 -24.94 6.78 13.34
C PHE A 186 -25.93 6.85 12.17
N THR A 187 -26.06 8.01 11.54
CA THR A 187 -26.91 8.21 10.37
C THR A 187 -26.08 8.45 9.11
N ASP A 188 -26.59 8.05 7.93
CA ASP A 188 -25.90 8.31 6.65
C ASP A 188 -25.72 9.80 6.34
N LYS A 189 -26.47 10.67 7.04
CA LYS A 189 -26.37 12.13 6.93
C LYS A 189 -25.27 12.72 7.80
N ASP A 190 -24.71 11.94 8.73
CA ASP A 190 -23.66 12.42 9.61
C ASP A 190 -22.39 12.70 8.83
N THR A 191 -21.88 13.91 9.02
CA THR A 191 -20.62 14.34 8.40
C THR A 191 -19.43 13.82 9.20
N LEU A 192 -18.21 14.02 8.69
CA LEU A 192 -17.00 13.57 9.36
C LEU A 192 -16.85 14.07 10.82
N SER A 193 -17.40 15.25 11.17
CA SER A 193 -17.33 15.78 12.54
C SER A 193 -18.11 14.94 13.58
N PRO A 194 -19.44 14.72 13.43
CA PRO A 194 -20.19 13.90 14.37
C PRO A 194 -19.70 12.45 14.40
N LEU A 195 -19.32 11.89 13.25
CA LEU A 195 -18.76 10.54 13.16
C LEU A 195 -17.46 10.41 13.97
N TRP A 196 -16.54 11.36 13.81
CA TRP A 196 -15.27 11.35 14.54
C TRP A 196 -15.47 11.48 16.05
N LYS A 197 -16.45 12.28 16.50
CA LYS A 197 -16.78 12.40 17.92
C LYS A 197 -17.18 11.05 18.51
N LEU A 198 -18.15 10.38 17.87
CA LEU A 198 -18.60 9.04 18.29
C LEU A 198 -17.45 8.03 18.36
N ALA A 199 -16.59 8.02 17.34
CA ALA A 199 -15.45 7.11 17.29
C ALA A 199 -14.40 7.43 18.35
N SER A 200 -14.07 8.71 18.56
CA SER A 200 -13.11 9.16 19.57
C SER A 200 -13.57 8.79 20.98
N ASP A 201 -14.84 9.00 21.28
CA ASP A 201 -15.46 8.60 22.55
C ASP A 201 -15.34 7.08 22.75
N ALA A 202 -15.69 6.31 21.72
CA ALA A 202 -15.65 4.84 21.77
C ALA A 202 -14.24 4.25 21.84
N MET A 203 -13.24 4.92 21.27
CA MET A 203 -11.82 4.53 21.38
C MET A 203 -11.21 4.90 22.74
N GLY A 204 -11.92 5.69 23.55
CA GLY A 204 -11.34 6.30 24.75
C GLY A 204 -10.22 7.28 24.42
N LEU A 205 -10.23 7.92 23.24
CA LEU A 205 -9.27 8.98 22.88
C LEU A 205 -9.54 10.32 23.58
N ASN A 206 -10.49 10.36 24.50
CA ASN A 206 -10.76 11.52 25.34
C ASN A 206 -9.59 11.72 26.29
N SER A 207 -8.80 12.76 26.01
CA SER A 207 -7.57 13.10 26.73
C SER A 207 -7.73 13.32 28.24
N GLU A 208 -8.97 13.44 28.72
CA GLU A 208 -9.28 13.58 30.14
C GLU A 208 -9.10 12.27 30.90
N ASP A 209 -9.32 11.11 30.24
CA ASP A 209 -9.35 9.79 30.88
C ASP A 209 -7.99 9.08 30.93
N TRP A 210 -6.98 9.60 30.23
CA TRP A 210 -5.64 9.00 30.24
C TRP A 210 -4.84 9.55 31.43
N ASP A 211 -4.01 8.75 32.10
CA ASP A 211 -3.07 9.29 33.10
C ASP A 211 -1.72 9.64 32.47
N ASP A 212 -1.41 9.04 31.31
CA ASP A 212 -0.15 9.22 30.59
C ASP A 212 -0.19 10.47 29.69
N LYS A 213 0.73 11.40 29.94
CA LYS A 213 0.83 12.68 29.22
C LYS A 213 1.30 12.51 27.78
N ASP A 214 2.14 11.52 27.50
CA ASP A 214 2.70 11.28 26.16
C ASP A 214 1.62 10.68 25.26
N LEU A 215 0.84 9.73 25.79
CA LEU A 215 -0.33 9.22 25.10
C LEU A 215 -1.35 10.35 24.83
N LYS A 216 -1.66 11.22 25.81
CA LYS A 216 -2.59 12.35 25.59
C LYS A 216 -2.16 13.26 24.44
N LEU A 217 -0.85 13.49 24.32
CA LEU A 217 -0.28 14.30 23.25
C LEU A 217 -0.53 13.66 21.88
N ILE A 218 -0.35 12.35 21.77
CA ILE A 218 -0.63 11.58 20.55
C ILE A 218 -2.12 11.66 20.19
N GLY A 219 -3.02 11.41 21.16
CA GLY A 219 -4.48 11.50 20.94
C GLY A 219 -4.94 12.89 20.51
N THR A 220 -4.39 13.94 21.13
CA THR A 220 -4.62 15.33 20.73
C THR A 220 -4.10 15.60 19.31
N GLY A 221 -2.96 15.02 18.93
CA GLY A 221 -2.42 15.05 17.58
C GLY A 221 -3.35 14.44 16.54
N LEU A 222 -3.92 13.26 16.83
CA LEU A 222 -4.91 12.60 15.96
C LEU A 222 -6.16 13.46 15.77
N ASN A 223 -6.70 14.04 16.85
CA ASN A 223 -7.83 14.98 16.78
C ASN A 223 -7.55 16.17 15.86
N ASN A 224 -6.35 16.75 15.96
CA ASN A 224 -5.93 17.87 15.11
C ASN A 224 -5.78 17.48 13.64
N ILE A 225 -5.27 16.28 13.36
CA ILE A 225 -5.16 15.74 12.00
C ILE A 225 -6.54 15.60 11.36
N VAL A 226 -7.48 14.92 12.03
CA VAL A 226 -8.84 14.69 11.51
C VAL A 226 -9.55 16.03 11.28
N THR A 227 -9.46 16.94 12.25
CA THR A 227 -10.03 18.29 12.15
C THR A 227 -9.43 19.08 10.98
N GLY A 228 -8.11 19.00 10.77
CA GLY A 228 -7.43 19.65 9.64
C GLY A 228 -7.93 19.14 8.29
N ILE A 229 -8.07 17.82 8.14
CA ILE A 229 -8.61 17.17 6.93
C ILE A 229 -10.07 17.58 6.70
N MET A 230 -10.89 17.64 7.75
CA MET A 230 -12.27 18.13 7.68
C MET A 230 -12.35 19.57 7.13
N TYR A 231 -11.49 20.47 7.59
CA TYR A 231 -11.47 21.84 7.09
C TYR A 231 -11.06 21.93 5.61
N ILE A 232 -10.12 21.08 5.17
CA ILE A 232 -9.73 20.99 3.77
C ILE A 232 -10.92 20.50 2.91
N ARG A 233 -11.63 19.46 3.37
CA ARG A 233 -12.81 18.91 2.69
C ARG A 233 -13.90 19.97 2.50
N ASN A 234 -14.23 20.70 3.58
CA ASN A 234 -15.32 21.68 3.59
C ASN A 234 -15.01 22.95 2.78
N ARG A 235 -13.74 23.27 2.56
CA ARG A 235 -13.34 24.43 1.73
C ARG A 235 -13.65 24.25 0.24
N LYS A 236 -13.61 23.02 -0.29
CA LYS A 236 -14.03 22.74 -1.69
C LYS A 236 -15.52 23.07 -1.89
N SER A 237 -16.34 22.71 -0.91
CA SER A 237 -17.78 22.97 -0.89
C SER A 237 -18.09 24.48 -0.83
N ALA A 238 -17.31 25.24 -0.06
CA ALA A 238 -17.46 26.70 0.05
C ALA A 238 -16.93 27.49 -1.16
N ALA A 239 -15.95 26.94 -1.90
CA ALA A 239 -15.36 27.59 -3.08
C ALA A 239 -16.30 27.65 -4.28
N HIS A 240 -17.33 26.80 -4.35
CA HIS A 240 -18.35 26.84 -5.41
C HIS A 240 -19.39 27.96 -5.22
N GLY A 241 -19.39 28.67 -4.09
CA GLY A 241 -20.41 29.67 -3.73
C GLY A 241 -19.90 31.08 -3.47
N ARG A 242 -18.61 31.41 -3.72
CA ARG A 242 -18.05 32.74 -3.43
C ARG A 242 -17.58 33.47 -4.69
N SER A 243 -18.00 34.72 -4.83
CA SER A 243 -17.50 35.66 -5.84
C SER A 243 -16.00 35.90 -5.67
N SER A 244 -15.34 36.11 -6.81
CA SER A 244 -13.88 36.13 -7.06
C SER A 244 -13.04 37.13 -6.25
N GLY A 245 -13.62 37.93 -5.35
CA GLY A 245 -12.95 39.02 -4.65
C GLY A 245 -12.44 38.75 -3.22
N GLN A 246 -12.79 37.63 -2.58
CA GLN A 246 -12.47 37.42 -1.14
C GLN A 246 -11.83 36.06 -0.80
N ALA A 247 -11.58 35.20 -1.77
CA ALA A 247 -10.94 33.92 -1.50
C ALA A 247 -9.41 34.06 -1.59
N LYS A 248 -8.72 34.20 -0.46
CA LYS A 248 -7.34 33.68 -0.37
C LYS A 248 -7.45 32.15 -0.52
N ILE A 249 -7.53 31.68 -1.76
CA ILE A 249 -7.51 30.25 -2.07
C ILE A 249 -6.12 29.77 -1.66
N TYR A 250 -6.03 29.12 -0.50
CA TYR A 250 -4.82 28.43 -0.11
C TYR A 250 -4.60 27.31 -1.13
N VAL A 251 -3.59 27.48 -2.00
CA VAL A 251 -3.28 26.51 -3.05
C VAL A 251 -2.77 25.22 -2.38
N ILE A 252 -3.59 24.17 -2.45
CA ILE A 252 -3.16 22.82 -2.08
C ILE A 252 -2.20 22.31 -3.16
N LYS A 253 -0.98 21.96 -2.74
CA LYS A 253 0.06 21.41 -3.62
C LYS A 253 0.09 19.88 -3.46
N PRO A 254 0.64 19.12 -4.42
CA PRO A 254 0.74 17.66 -4.33
C PRO A 254 1.34 17.15 -3.01
N ARG A 255 2.35 17.85 -2.47
CA ARG A 255 2.93 17.53 -1.15
C ARG A 255 1.96 17.67 0.03
N HIS A 256 1.05 18.64 -0.02
CA HIS A 256 0.04 18.85 1.02
C HIS A 256 -1.06 17.78 0.92
N ALA A 257 -1.42 17.39 -0.32
CA ALA A 257 -2.34 16.29 -0.57
C ALA A 257 -1.76 14.95 -0.06
N ARG A 258 -0.49 14.65 -0.38
CA ARG A 258 0.23 13.48 0.15
C ARG A 258 0.20 13.45 1.68
N LEU A 259 0.50 14.56 2.34
CA LEU A 259 0.45 14.66 3.79
C LEU A 259 -0.95 14.33 4.32
N ALA A 260 -2.01 14.94 3.77
CA ALA A 260 -3.38 14.68 4.21
C ALA A 260 -3.79 13.22 4.03
N ILE A 261 -3.45 12.60 2.88
CA ILE A 261 -3.78 11.21 2.57
C ILE A 261 -3.05 10.26 3.52
N HIS A 262 -1.74 10.42 3.70
CA HIS A 262 -0.97 9.53 4.59
C HIS A 262 -1.38 9.68 6.06
N SER A 263 -1.72 10.90 6.50
CA SER A 263 -2.28 11.12 7.83
C SER A 263 -3.65 10.45 7.98
N ALA A 264 -4.53 10.55 6.97
CA ALA A 264 -5.80 9.84 6.96
C ALA A 264 -5.62 8.32 7.02
N HIS A 265 -4.66 7.78 6.27
CA HIS A 265 -4.33 6.35 6.29
C HIS A 265 -3.89 5.89 7.67
N THR A 266 -3.05 6.67 8.34
CA THR A 266 -2.55 6.31 9.67
C THR A 266 -3.70 6.20 10.67
N VAL A 267 -4.65 7.14 10.63
CA VAL A 267 -5.85 7.10 11.47
C VAL A 267 -6.77 5.93 11.10
N ALA A 268 -6.99 5.70 9.81
CA ALA A 268 -7.82 4.59 9.32
C ALA A 268 -7.26 3.22 9.68
N ALA A 269 -5.94 3.05 9.59
CA ALA A 269 -5.24 1.82 9.98
C ALA A 269 -5.43 1.53 11.47
N TYR A 270 -5.24 2.55 12.32
CA TYR A 270 -5.46 2.42 13.75
C TYR A 270 -6.92 2.04 14.08
N LEU A 271 -7.91 2.67 13.44
CA LEU A 271 -9.33 2.33 13.63
C LEU A 271 -9.62 0.86 13.28
N ILE A 272 -9.05 0.37 12.18
CA ILE A 272 -9.25 -1.02 11.74
C ILE A 272 -8.53 -1.99 12.68
N GLU A 273 -7.32 -1.67 13.13
CA GLU A 273 -6.61 -2.48 14.14
C GLU A 273 -7.44 -2.67 15.42
N LEU A 274 -8.14 -1.62 15.88
CA LEU A 274 -9.04 -1.70 17.03
C LEU A 274 -10.30 -2.56 16.80
N THR A 275 -10.60 -2.91 15.55
CA THR A 275 -11.61 -3.93 15.22
C THR A 275 -11.03 -5.35 15.22
N GLU A 276 -9.72 -5.51 14.97
CA GLU A 276 -9.05 -6.82 14.95
C GLU A 276 -8.79 -7.37 16.36
N LEU A 277 -8.66 -6.48 17.36
CA LEU A 277 -8.27 -6.82 18.74
C LEU A 277 -9.45 -7.06 19.71
N SER A 278 -10.70 -7.00 19.24
CA SER A 278 -11.91 -7.14 20.06
C SER A 278 -12.80 -8.30 19.63
#